data_AF-A0A9P1A845-F1
#
_entry.id   AF-A0A9P1A845-F1
#
_cell.length_a   1.000
_cell.length_b   1.000
_cell.length_c   1.000
_cell.angle_alpha   90.00
_cell.angle_beta   90.00
_cell.angle_gamma   90.00
#
_symmetry.space_group_name_H-M   'P 1'
#
loop_
_entity.id
_entity.type
_entity.pdbx_description
1 polymer ?
#
loop_
_entity_poly.entity_id
_entity_poly.type
_entity_poly.pdbx_seq_one_letter_code
_entity_poly.pdbx_strand_id
1 'polypeptide(L)'
;MSDDSDIDDVAHQKLLQSIQTPGSAGIAKKNRLKKTVKAKIDASSLLSHITVSRLSTNKAKEALGIEGLESAEPTEKSARKRKSEAISEEKSKKKKLKSKTLIPLRDVEARKEIEGKIAFTDLKKEVTQNWTELVQSNRISDQLIFPLTKPDGIMWGDEKTEPVLTEKEMEVMKATDIKMAKERLSQMQRMRAIVGIQEAKNRYMKKIKSKGYHRILKREKRKQLLKEFDDLVTRDPEAAHQKLAEMDLQRVIERGSLKHRGQNQKFKQMLEKHASRNPEVKKLLDEHLRMGRELKAKVVAATEDSDREEGAGAPEAKKKSIHELLKVCGFLPANNYTLLTQNLTFN
;
A
#
# COMPACT_ATOMS: atom_id res chain seq x y z
N MET A 1 -51.24 4.84 27.90
CA MET A 1 -51.88 5.85 27.05
C MET A 1 -50.77 6.43 26.20
N SER A 2 -50.83 6.17 24.90
CA SER A 2 -49.74 6.45 23.96
C SER A 2 -50.17 7.64 23.10
N ASP A 3 -49.61 8.81 23.37
CA ASP A 3 -49.66 9.96 22.48
C ASP A 3 -48.69 9.69 21.32
N ASP A 4 -49.23 9.33 20.15
CA ASP A 4 -48.45 9.10 18.94
C ASP A 4 -49.17 9.72 17.73
N SER A 5 -49.41 11.03 17.79
CA SER A 5 -49.94 11.78 16.66
C SER A 5 -49.44 13.23 16.63
N ASP A 6 -48.14 13.41 16.50
CA ASP A 6 -47.53 14.66 16.02
C ASP A 6 -47.31 14.58 14.50
N ILE A 7 -48.35 14.21 13.76
CA ILE A 7 -48.36 14.37 12.30
C ILE A 7 -49.02 15.71 12.03
N ASP A 8 -48.22 16.68 11.60
CA ASP A 8 -48.72 18.00 11.19
C ASP A 8 -49.69 17.85 10.02
N ASP A 9 -50.99 17.77 10.32
CA ASP A 9 -52.08 17.63 9.35
C ASP A 9 -52.02 18.73 8.28
N VAL A 10 -51.53 19.91 8.65
CA VAL A 10 -51.31 21.06 7.75
C VAL A 10 -50.21 20.76 6.73
N ALA A 11 -49.13 20.08 7.13
CA ALA A 11 -48.06 19.68 6.21
C ALA A 11 -48.52 18.56 5.28
N HIS A 12 -49.31 17.62 5.81
CA HIS A 12 -49.91 16.54 5.04
C HIS A 12 -50.85 17.07 3.96
N GLN A 13 -51.75 18.00 4.30
CA GLN A 13 -52.65 18.63 3.34
C GLN A 13 -51.91 19.41 2.25
N LYS A 14 -50.83 20.13 2.59
CA LYS A 14 -49.98 20.81 1.59
C LYS A 14 -49.33 19.84 0.61
N LEU A 15 -48.87 18.68 1.10
CA LEU A 15 -48.30 17.64 0.26
C LEU A 15 -49.35 17.07 -0.70
N LEU A 16 -50.55 16.76 -0.21
CA LEU A 16 -51.66 16.28 -1.04
C LEU A 16 -52.05 17.28 -2.13
N GLN A 17 -52.15 18.57 -1.79
CA GLN A 17 -52.43 19.63 -2.77
C GLN A 17 -51.32 19.72 -3.83
N SER A 18 -50.05 19.56 -3.44
CA SER A 18 -48.91 19.57 -4.39
C SER A 18 -48.91 18.39 -5.36
N ILE A 19 -49.40 17.23 -4.91
CA ILE A 19 -49.51 16.02 -5.72
C ILE A 19 -50.72 16.09 -6.65
N GLN A 20 -51.82 16.72 -6.22
CA GLN A 20 -53.04 16.89 -7.02
C GLN A 20 -52.92 17.95 -8.12
N THR A 21 -51.99 18.92 -8.01
CA THR A 21 -51.77 19.95 -9.04
C THR A 21 -50.40 19.83 -9.73
N PRO A 22 -50.06 18.74 -10.43
CA PRO A 22 -48.82 18.63 -11.17
C PRO A 22 -48.94 19.41 -12.50
N GLY A 23 -49.00 20.74 -12.43
CA GLY A 23 -49.14 21.56 -13.64
C GLY A 23 -49.43 23.04 -13.46
N SER A 24 -49.85 23.50 -12.27
CA SER A 24 -50.08 24.93 -12.04
C SER A 24 -48.75 25.67 -11.87
N ALA A 25 -48.51 26.63 -12.76
CA ALA A 25 -47.26 27.32 -12.96
C ALA A 25 -46.85 28.18 -11.75
N GLY A 26 -45.59 28.08 -11.33
CA GLY A 26 -44.97 29.15 -10.54
C GLY A 26 -43.70 28.83 -9.76
N ILE A 27 -43.62 27.68 -9.08
CA ILE A 27 -42.67 27.57 -7.93
C ILE A 27 -41.53 26.55 -8.16
N ALA A 28 -41.69 25.56 -9.04
CA ALA A 28 -40.71 24.48 -9.21
C ALA A 28 -39.56 24.74 -10.22
N LYS A 29 -39.49 25.92 -10.86
CA LYS A 29 -38.46 26.20 -11.90
C LYS A 29 -37.14 26.77 -11.37
N LYS A 30 -37.01 27.11 -10.08
CA LYS A 30 -35.79 27.78 -9.57
C LYS A 30 -34.60 26.87 -9.26
N ASN A 31 -34.77 25.54 -9.20
CA ASN A 31 -33.69 24.59 -8.83
C ASN A 31 -33.45 23.44 -9.82
N ARG A 32 -33.68 23.63 -11.13
CA ARG A 32 -33.15 22.69 -12.13
C ARG A 32 -31.78 23.17 -12.60
N LEU A 33 -30.72 22.67 -11.97
CA LEU A 33 -29.36 22.81 -12.51
C LEU A 33 -29.36 22.25 -13.94
N LYS A 34 -29.07 23.13 -14.92
CA LYS A 34 -28.78 22.71 -16.29
C LYS A 34 -27.52 21.85 -16.24
N LYS A 35 -27.64 20.54 -16.42
CA LYS A 35 -26.50 19.65 -16.66
C LYS A 35 -25.87 20.09 -17.99
N THR A 36 -24.79 20.86 -17.93
CA THR A 36 -23.94 21.04 -19.10
C THR A 36 -23.36 19.67 -19.43
N VAL A 37 -23.72 19.14 -20.60
CA VAL A 37 -23.12 17.91 -21.11
C VAL A 37 -21.65 18.23 -21.34
N LYS A 38 -20.77 17.72 -20.48
CA LYS A 38 -19.33 17.77 -20.72
C LYS A 38 -19.08 17.08 -22.05
N ALA A 39 -18.46 17.78 -22.99
CA ALA A 39 -17.99 17.17 -24.23
C ALA A 39 -17.17 15.92 -23.88
N LYS A 40 -17.45 14.81 -24.56
CA LYS A 40 -16.70 13.57 -24.40
C LYS A 40 -15.25 13.87 -24.82
N ILE A 41 -14.37 13.99 -23.84
CA ILE A 41 -12.93 14.11 -24.08
C ILE A 41 -12.50 12.76 -24.62
N ASP A 42 -11.96 12.76 -25.85
CA ASP A 42 -11.57 11.55 -26.54
C ASP A 42 -10.40 10.87 -25.80
N ALA A 43 -10.44 9.54 -25.69
CA ALA A 43 -9.45 8.79 -24.92
C ALA A 43 -8.03 9.00 -25.47
N SER A 44 -7.91 9.18 -26.80
CA SER A 44 -6.68 9.52 -27.50
C SER A 44 -6.00 10.81 -26.98
N SER A 45 -6.81 11.83 -26.66
CA SER A 45 -6.36 13.13 -26.15
C SER A 45 -5.87 13.07 -24.69
N LEU A 46 -6.27 12.05 -23.92
CA LEU A 46 -5.77 11.83 -22.56
C LEU A 46 -4.48 11.01 -22.55
N LEU A 47 -4.29 10.11 -23.52
CA LEU A 47 -3.05 9.33 -23.65
C LEU A 47 -1.87 10.18 -24.16
N SER A 48 -2.10 11.15 -25.04
CA SER A 48 -1.04 12.04 -25.54
C SER A 48 -0.39 12.90 -24.45
N HIS A 49 -1.10 13.18 -23.37
CA HIS A 49 -0.56 13.87 -22.19
C HIS A 49 0.26 12.97 -21.25
N ILE A 50 0.18 11.63 -21.39
CA ILE A 50 0.91 10.66 -20.56
C ILE A 50 2.23 10.24 -21.26
N THR A 51 2.30 10.31 -22.59
CA THR A 51 3.44 9.80 -23.35
C THR A 51 4.67 10.70 -23.39
N VAL A 52 4.54 12.01 -23.11
CA VAL A 52 5.70 12.94 -23.10
C VAL A 52 6.67 12.67 -21.92
N SER A 53 6.28 11.85 -20.94
CA SER A 53 7.14 11.51 -19.79
C SER A 53 7.82 10.14 -19.85
N ARG A 54 7.76 9.41 -20.98
CA ARG A 54 8.55 8.19 -21.15
C ARG A 54 9.76 8.47 -22.04
N LEU A 55 10.89 8.72 -21.39
CA LEU A 55 12.20 8.72 -22.02
C LEU A 55 12.34 7.45 -22.86
N SER A 56 12.63 7.65 -24.15
CA SER A 56 12.86 6.67 -25.21
C SER A 56 13.19 5.25 -24.72
N THR A 57 12.36 4.28 -25.12
CA THR A 57 12.58 2.85 -24.93
C THR A 57 13.93 2.35 -25.44
N ASN A 58 14.58 3.12 -26.33
CA ASN A 58 15.90 2.76 -26.88
C ASN A 58 17.01 2.93 -25.82
N LYS A 59 16.91 3.96 -24.96
CA LYS A 59 17.86 4.17 -23.86
C LYS A 59 17.71 3.14 -22.74
N ALA A 60 16.50 2.60 -22.57
CA ALA A 60 16.23 1.51 -21.65
C ALA A 60 16.74 0.14 -22.17
N LYS A 61 16.70 -0.09 -23.48
CA LYS A 61 17.25 -1.31 -24.10
C LYS A 61 18.78 -1.35 -24.02
N GLU A 62 19.44 -0.21 -24.22
CA GLU A 62 20.88 -0.05 -24.10
C GLU A 62 21.36 -0.21 -22.64
N ALA A 63 20.60 0.33 -21.67
CA ALA A 63 20.89 0.19 -20.24
C ALA A 63 20.67 -1.25 -19.70
N LEU A 64 19.91 -2.08 -20.41
CA LEU A 64 19.61 -3.46 -20.01
C LEU A 64 20.42 -4.52 -20.75
N GLY A 65 21.27 -4.14 -21.71
CA GLY A 65 22.19 -5.07 -22.39
C GLY A 65 21.51 -6.21 -23.13
N ILE A 66 20.28 -5.99 -23.63
CA ILE A 66 19.53 -6.98 -24.41
C ILE A 66 19.69 -6.64 -25.89
N GLU A 67 20.88 -6.91 -26.42
CA GLU A 67 21.15 -6.88 -27.84
C GLU A 67 21.83 -8.19 -28.21
N GLY A 68 21.08 -9.06 -28.90
CA GLY A 68 21.59 -10.33 -29.42
C GLY A 68 20.93 -11.57 -28.83
N LEU A 69 19.66 -11.81 -29.15
CA LEU A 69 19.20 -13.17 -29.38
C LEU A 69 17.91 -13.22 -30.20
N GLU A 70 18.05 -13.28 -31.52
CA GLU A 70 17.08 -13.94 -32.39
C GLU A 70 17.80 -14.52 -33.61
N SER A 71 17.93 -15.86 -33.66
CA SER A 71 17.62 -16.74 -34.79
C SER A 71 18.42 -18.06 -34.80
N ALA A 72 17.66 -19.16 -34.96
CA ALA A 72 17.97 -20.42 -35.65
C ALA A 72 18.98 -21.46 -35.06
N GLU A 73 18.44 -22.63 -34.71
CA GLU A 73 19.03 -23.99 -34.88
C GLU A 73 18.98 -24.38 -36.39
N PRO A 74 19.81 -25.29 -36.99
CA PRO A 74 20.03 -26.67 -36.50
C PRO A 74 21.34 -27.45 -36.85
N THR A 75 21.50 -28.64 -36.22
CA THR A 75 22.07 -29.95 -36.68
C THR A 75 23.59 -30.32 -36.71
N GLU A 76 23.89 -31.36 -35.90
CA GLU A 76 24.74 -32.59 -36.01
C GLU A 76 26.19 -32.69 -36.60
N LYS A 77 27.09 -33.20 -35.72
CA LYS A 77 28.18 -34.23 -35.86
C LYS A 77 29.26 -34.13 -36.97
N SER A 78 30.54 -33.97 -36.58
CA SER A 78 31.55 -35.07 -36.56
C SER A 78 32.96 -34.56 -36.16
N ALA A 79 33.82 -35.48 -35.76
CA ALA A 79 35.09 -35.25 -35.06
C ALA A 79 36.33 -35.36 -35.97
N ARG A 80 37.40 -34.60 -35.70
CA ARG A 80 38.75 -35.08 -35.25
C ARG A 80 39.91 -34.08 -35.49
N LYS A 81 40.56 -33.73 -34.36
CA LYS A 81 42.02 -33.67 -34.07
C LYS A 81 42.98 -32.80 -34.91
N ARG A 82 43.71 -31.92 -34.20
CA ARG A 82 45.19 -31.97 -33.91
C ARG A 82 45.53 -30.91 -32.83
N LYS A 83 45.89 -31.31 -31.60
CA LYS A 83 47.25 -31.29 -30.97
C LYS A 83 47.96 -29.93 -31.14
N SER A 84 48.30 -29.21 -30.07
CA SER A 84 49.35 -29.58 -29.11
C SER A 84 49.18 -29.00 -27.69
N GLU A 85 49.69 -29.76 -26.73
CA GLU A 85 49.94 -29.46 -25.31
C GLU A 85 50.44 -28.03 -25.00
N ALA A 86 49.94 -27.43 -23.90
CA ALA A 86 50.74 -27.13 -22.70
C ALA A 86 49.88 -26.56 -21.55
N ILE A 87 49.99 -27.21 -20.40
CA ILE A 87 49.64 -26.75 -19.04
C ILE A 87 48.17 -26.88 -18.63
N SER A 88 47.92 -28.03 -18.02
CA SER A 88 46.86 -28.35 -17.08
C SER A 88 46.79 -27.37 -15.91
N GLU A 89 45.61 -26.82 -15.61
CA GLU A 89 44.98 -26.98 -14.29
C GLU A 89 43.49 -26.56 -14.32
N GLU A 90 42.66 -27.60 -14.24
CA GLU A 90 41.30 -27.69 -13.71
C GLU A 90 40.28 -26.55 -13.86
N LYS A 91 39.33 -26.79 -14.76
CA LYS A 91 37.94 -26.34 -14.64
C LYS A 91 37.34 -26.85 -13.33
N SER A 92 36.90 -25.94 -12.45
CA SER A 92 35.80 -26.25 -11.52
C SER A 92 34.64 -25.27 -11.69
N LYS A 93 33.53 -25.88 -12.09
CA LYS A 93 32.15 -25.41 -12.19
C LYS A 93 31.81 -24.35 -11.14
N LYS A 94 31.08 -23.30 -11.56
CA LYS A 94 30.51 -22.21 -10.73
C LYS A 94 29.83 -22.76 -9.47
N LYS A 95 30.59 -22.92 -8.39
CA LYS A 95 30.07 -22.97 -7.02
C LYS A 95 29.88 -21.52 -6.60
N LYS A 96 28.72 -21.15 -6.05
CA LYS A 96 28.51 -19.88 -5.35
C LYS A 96 29.56 -19.78 -4.24
N LEU A 97 30.70 -19.17 -4.53
CA LEU A 97 31.71 -18.83 -3.52
C LEU A 97 31.06 -17.78 -2.64
N LYS A 98 30.65 -18.19 -1.44
CA LYS A 98 30.38 -17.27 -0.33
C LYS A 98 31.59 -16.34 -0.26
N SER A 99 31.37 -15.02 -0.25
CA SER A 99 32.42 -14.00 -0.22
C SER A 99 33.53 -14.46 0.72
N LYS A 100 34.76 -14.61 0.21
CA LYS A 100 35.91 -15.04 1.01
C LYS A 100 35.99 -14.12 2.21
N THR A 101 35.76 -14.64 3.41
CA THR A 101 35.90 -13.85 4.64
C THR A 101 37.37 -13.50 4.76
N LEU A 102 37.72 -12.25 4.46
CA LEU A 102 39.07 -11.75 4.65
C LEU A 102 39.36 -11.73 6.16
N ILE A 103 40.55 -12.16 6.52
CA ILE A 103 41.02 -12.09 7.90
C ILE A 103 41.12 -10.61 8.28
N PRO A 104 40.53 -10.17 9.40
CA PRO A 104 40.65 -8.79 9.83
C PRO A 104 42.12 -8.38 9.94
N LEU A 105 42.49 -7.24 9.32
CA LEU A 105 43.86 -6.70 9.37
C LEU A 105 44.30 -6.62 10.84
N ARG A 106 45.43 -7.26 11.19
CA ARG A 106 45.85 -7.38 12.60
C ARG A 106 46.33 -6.04 13.17
N ASP A 107 46.80 -5.17 12.29
CA ASP A 107 47.25 -3.82 12.61
C ASP A 107 46.08 -2.85 12.77
N VAL A 108 46.03 -2.18 13.91
CA VAL A 108 44.98 -1.22 14.29
C VAL A 108 45.17 0.09 13.52
N GLU A 109 46.40 0.47 13.19
CA GLU A 109 46.71 1.71 12.49
C GLU A 109 46.20 1.64 11.04
N ALA A 110 46.46 0.52 10.35
CA ALA A 110 45.95 0.27 9.02
C ALA A 110 44.40 0.33 8.94
N ARG A 111 43.69 -0.14 9.98
CA ARG A 111 42.22 -0.04 10.03
C ARG A 111 41.76 1.40 10.18
N LYS A 112 42.37 2.16 11.08
CA LYS A 112 42.06 3.59 11.27
C LYS A 112 42.32 4.39 10.00
N GLU A 113 43.39 4.06 9.26
CA GLU A 113 43.67 4.70 7.97
C GLU A 113 42.61 4.39 6.92
N ILE A 114 42.16 3.13 6.84
CA ILE A 114 41.07 2.73 5.93
C ILE A 114 39.76 3.42 6.31
N GLU A 115 39.40 3.44 7.60
CA GLU A 115 38.22 4.12 8.11
C GLU A 115 38.28 5.63 7.82
N GLY A 116 39.45 6.25 8.00
CA GLY A 116 39.69 7.65 7.65
C GLY A 116 39.52 7.93 6.16
N LYS A 117 40.00 7.04 5.28
CA LYS A 117 39.80 7.14 3.82
C LYS A 117 38.33 7.02 3.44
N ILE A 118 37.59 6.10 4.06
CA ILE A 118 36.15 5.93 3.82
C ILE A 118 35.40 7.20 4.24
N ALA A 119 35.63 7.68 5.47
CA ALA A 119 35.04 8.90 5.99
C ALA A 119 35.32 10.11 5.09
N PHE A 120 36.57 10.26 4.61
CA PHE A 120 36.93 11.31 3.67
C PHE A 120 36.16 11.19 2.34
N THR A 121 36.04 9.98 1.78
CA THR A 121 35.29 9.80 0.53
C THR A 121 33.82 10.12 0.67
N ASP A 122 33.22 9.84 1.82
CA ASP A 122 31.80 10.10 2.06
C ASP A 122 31.55 11.60 2.31
N LEU A 123 32.37 12.24 3.15
CA LEU A 123 32.34 13.71 3.33
C LEU A 123 32.58 14.44 2.00
N LYS A 124 33.51 13.95 1.18
CA LYS A 124 33.78 14.51 -0.15
C LYS A 124 32.53 14.42 -1.04
N LYS A 125 31.81 13.29 -1.04
CA LYS A 125 30.57 13.16 -1.81
C LYS A 125 29.50 14.13 -1.32
N GLU A 126 29.30 14.25 -0.01
CA GLU A 126 28.30 15.16 0.57
C GLU A 126 28.58 16.62 0.23
N VAL A 127 29.83 17.07 0.42
CA VAL A 127 30.23 18.45 0.08
C VAL A 127 30.13 18.68 -1.43
N THR A 128 30.55 17.70 -2.24
CA THR A 128 30.48 17.80 -3.69
C THR A 128 29.02 17.89 -4.16
N GLN A 129 28.13 17.03 -3.65
CA GLN A 129 26.72 16.98 -4.07
C GLN A 129 25.94 18.21 -3.61
N ASN A 130 26.19 18.70 -2.40
CA ASN A 130 25.37 19.76 -1.81
C ASN A 130 25.82 21.17 -2.18
N TRP A 131 27.14 21.40 -2.39
CA TRP A 131 27.70 22.74 -2.49
C TRP A 131 28.33 23.08 -3.83
N THR A 132 28.65 22.10 -4.69
CA THR A 132 29.35 22.41 -5.95
C THR A 132 28.52 23.27 -6.89
N GLU A 133 27.23 22.98 -7.04
CA GLU A 133 26.34 23.75 -7.92
C GLU A 133 26.19 25.20 -7.43
N LEU A 134 26.00 25.40 -6.12
CA LEU A 134 25.90 26.74 -5.52
C LEU A 134 27.21 27.54 -5.70
N VAL A 135 28.35 26.89 -5.45
CA VAL A 135 29.66 27.53 -5.61
C VAL A 135 29.93 27.85 -7.09
N GLN A 136 29.55 26.97 -8.02
CA GLN A 136 29.68 27.25 -9.46
C GLN A 136 28.77 28.41 -9.88
N SER A 137 27.53 28.44 -9.42
CA SER A 137 26.61 29.55 -9.69
C SER A 137 27.19 30.88 -9.20
N ASN A 138 27.77 30.92 -8.01
CA ASN A 138 28.42 32.12 -7.47
C ASN A 138 29.72 32.49 -8.21
N ARG A 139 30.38 31.55 -8.89
CA ARG A 139 31.56 31.82 -9.73
C ARG A 139 31.18 32.35 -11.11
N ILE A 140 30.06 31.91 -11.64
CA ILE A 140 29.56 32.29 -12.97
C ILE A 140 28.82 33.63 -12.90
N SER A 141 28.26 34.01 -11.75
CA SER A 141 27.58 35.29 -11.60
C SER A 141 28.53 36.46 -11.81
N ASP A 142 28.14 37.37 -12.69
CA ASP A 142 28.91 38.59 -13.01
C ASP A 142 29.08 39.52 -11.79
N GLN A 143 28.09 39.51 -10.87
CA GLN A 143 28.11 40.31 -9.65
C GLN A 143 27.53 39.52 -8.48
N LEU A 144 28.24 39.57 -7.34
CA LEU A 144 27.77 39.08 -6.05
C LEU A 144 27.60 40.27 -5.10
N ILE A 145 26.38 40.48 -4.61
CA ILE A 145 26.06 41.55 -3.69
C ILE A 145 25.94 40.95 -2.29
N PHE A 146 26.84 41.37 -1.41
CA PHE A 146 26.81 40.99 0.01
C PHE A 146 26.07 42.06 0.81
N PRO A 147 25.28 41.67 1.83
CA PRO A 147 25.14 40.33 2.42
C PRO A 147 24.24 39.36 1.63
N LEU A 148 24.71 38.14 1.37
CA LEU A 148 24.00 37.09 0.60
C LEU A 148 22.75 36.56 1.32
N THR A 149 22.89 36.29 2.62
CA THR A 149 21.78 35.98 3.52
C THR A 149 21.29 37.27 4.11
N LYS A 150 20.09 37.67 3.72
CA LYS A 150 19.41 38.81 4.34
C LYS A 150 19.13 38.40 5.80
N PRO A 151 19.46 39.23 6.80
CA PRO A 151 18.88 39.04 8.12
C PRO A 151 17.36 39.11 7.96
N ASP A 152 16.64 38.12 8.48
CA ASP A 152 15.18 38.08 8.42
C ASP A 152 14.62 39.41 8.94
N GLY A 153 14.12 40.26 8.04
CA GLY A 153 13.44 41.49 8.43
C GLY A 153 13.75 42.81 7.69
N ILE A 154 14.56 42.85 6.62
CA ILE A 154 14.70 44.08 5.82
C ILE A 154 14.30 43.86 4.35
N MET A 155 13.13 44.41 3.99
CA MET A 155 12.69 44.66 2.62
C MET A 155 13.52 45.84 2.08
N TRP A 156 14.56 45.57 1.30
CA TRP A 156 15.16 46.64 0.51
C TRP A 156 14.20 46.97 -0.63
N GLY A 157 13.73 48.21 -0.63
CA GLY A 157 12.97 48.76 -1.74
C GLY A 157 13.84 48.74 -2.98
N ASP A 158 13.33 48.11 -4.04
CA ASP A 158 13.85 48.29 -5.37
C ASP A 158 13.76 49.78 -5.72
N GLU A 159 14.89 50.47 -5.75
CA GLU A 159 15.00 51.69 -6.55
C GLU A 159 14.78 51.25 -7.99
N LYS A 160 13.54 51.45 -8.47
CA LYS A 160 13.21 51.33 -9.88
C LYS A 160 14.03 52.35 -10.64
N THR A 161 15.16 51.91 -11.18
CA THR A 161 15.68 52.48 -12.41
C THR A 161 14.67 52.13 -13.49
N GLU A 162 13.72 53.03 -13.75
CA GLU A 162 12.72 52.89 -14.82
C GLU A 162 13.46 52.65 -16.14
N PRO A 163 13.45 51.41 -16.68
CA PRO A 163 13.96 51.19 -18.03
C PRO A 163 12.97 51.89 -18.95
N VAL A 164 13.44 52.88 -19.71
CA VAL A 164 12.62 53.60 -20.69
C VAL A 164 12.24 52.61 -21.78
N LEU A 165 11.16 51.87 -21.54
CA LEU A 165 10.65 50.83 -22.41
C LEU A 165 9.70 51.48 -23.41
N THR A 166 9.92 51.20 -24.69
CA THR A 166 9.16 51.75 -25.79
C THR A 166 7.70 51.28 -25.71
N GLU A 167 6.73 52.06 -26.21
CA GLU A 167 5.29 51.75 -26.08
C GLU A 167 4.91 50.33 -26.53
N LYS A 168 5.57 49.84 -27.59
CA LYS A 168 5.39 48.49 -28.12
C LYS A 168 5.90 47.40 -27.18
N GLU A 169 6.98 47.66 -26.45
CA GLU A 169 7.59 46.71 -25.49
C GLU A 169 6.74 46.61 -24.21
N MET A 170 6.12 47.70 -23.78
CA MET A 170 5.15 47.70 -22.67
C MET A 170 3.88 46.89 -22.99
N GLU A 171 3.41 46.96 -24.24
CA GLU A 171 2.27 46.14 -24.69
C GLU A 171 2.62 44.66 -24.74
N VAL A 172 3.84 44.31 -25.19
CA VAL A 172 4.33 42.92 -25.17
C VAL A 172 4.47 42.41 -23.74
N MET A 173 5.04 43.19 -22.82
CA MET A 173 5.15 42.86 -21.38
C MET A 173 3.77 42.63 -20.73
N LYS A 174 2.81 43.53 -20.95
CA LYS A 174 1.44 43.38 -20.45
C LYS A 174 0.75 42.16 -21.06
N ALA A 175 0.96 41.89 -22.35
CA ALA A 175 0.41 40.71 -23.01
C ALA A 175 1.05 39.42 -22.48
N THR A 176 2.34 39.41 -22.20
CA THR A 176 3.02 38.29 -21.54
C THR A 176 2.52 38.11 -20.11
N ASP A 177 2.30 39.19 -19.36
CA ASP A 177 1.72 39.12 -18.00
C ASP A 177 0.30 38.55 -18.00
N ILE A 178 -0.55 38.96 -18.95
CA ILE A 178 -1.92 38.43 -19.07
C ILE A 178 -1.90 36.95 -19.47
N LYS A 179 -1.02 36.55 -20.41
CA LYS A 179 -0.86 35.14 -20.81
C LYS A 179 -0.33 34.30 -19.66
N MET A 180 0.70 34.76 -18.96
CA MET A 180 1.32 34.09 -17.83
C MET A 180 0.37 33.99 -16.62
N ALA A 181 -0.43 35.03 -16.36
CA ALA A 181 -1.49 35.00 -15.36
C ALA A 181 -2.59 33.99 -15.72
N LYS A 182 -3.00 33.91 -17.00
CA LYS A 182 -3.96 32.90 -17.48
C LYS A 182 -3.40 31.48 -17.39
N GLU A 183 -2.13 31.28 -17.70
CA GLU A 183 -1.44 30.00 -17.56
C GLU A 183 -1.36 29.57 -16.10
N ARG A 184 -0.94 30.46 -15.19
CA ARG A 184 -0.96 30.21 -13.75
C ARG A 184 -2.35 29.86 -13.23
N LEU A 185 -3.39 30.58 -13.68
CA LEU A 185 -4.77 30.26 -13.35
C LEU A 185 -5.16 28.86 -13.86
N SER A 186 -4.81 28.51 -15.09
CA SER A 186 -5.08 27.20 -15.67
C SER A 186 -4.36 26.07 -14.92
N GLN A 187 -3.11 26.31 -14.51
CA GLN A 187 -2.31 25.38 -13.71
C GLN A 187 -2.93 25.20 -12.32
N MET A 188 -3.29 26.30 -11.64
CA MET A 188 -4.00 26.23 -10.35
C MET A 188 -5.33 25.49 -10.44
N GLN A 189 -6.10 25.71 -11.51
CA GLN A 189 -7.36 24.98 -11.74
C GLN A 189 -7.12 23.48 -11.93
N ARG A 190 -6.10 23.09 -12.71
CA ARG A 190 -5.68 21.68 -12.84
C ARG A 190 -5.27 21.09 -11.50
N MET A 191 -4.46 21.81 -10.72
CA MET A 191 -4.04 21.36 -9.39
C MET A 191 -5.23 21.21 -8.44
N ARG A 192 -6.15 22.18 -8.40
CA ARG A 192 -7.38 22.10 -7.60
C ARG A 192 -8.24 20.90 -8.02
N ALA A 193 -8.33 20.60 -9.30
CA ALA A 193 -9.07 19.43 -9.79
C ALA A 193 -8.43 18.12 -9.31
N ILE A 194 -7.10 17.99 -9.40
CA ILE A 194 -6.36 16.80 -8.93
C ILE A 194 -6.55 16.60 -7.42
N VAL A 195 -6.39 17.67 -6.63
CA VAL A 195 -6.59 17.64 -5.18
C VAL A 195 -8.03 17.26 -4.83
N GLY A 196 -9.02 17.83 -5.53
CA GLY A 196 -10.43 17.49 -5.32
C GLY A 196 -10.76 16.02 -5.62
N ILE A 197 -10.18 15.44 -6.67
CA ILE A 197 -10.32 14.00 -6.97
C ILE A 197 -9.70 13.17 -5.84
N GLN A 198 -8.50 13.53 -5.38
CA GLN A 198 -7.83 12.80 -4.32
C GLN A 198 -8.60 12.90 -3.00
N GLU A 199 -9.15 14.07 -2.69
CA GLU A 199 -9.97 14.28 -1.52
C GLU A 199 -11.24 13.41 -1.57
N ALA A 200 -11.94 13.38 -2.71
CA ALA A 200 -13.11 12.54 -2.91
C ALA A 200 -12.78 11.04 -2.73
N LYS A 201 -11.64 10.57 -3.28
CA LYS A 201 -11.14 9.20 -3.06
C LYS A 201 -10.88 8.94 -1.59
N ASN A 202 -10.22 9.86 -0.89
CA ASN A 202 -9.92 9.73 0.53
C ASN A 202 -11.20 9.69 1.38
N ARG A 203 -12.20 10.54 1.08
CA ARG A 203 -13.52 10.52 1.73
C ARG A 203 -14.23 9.19 1.53
N TYR A 204 -14.21 8.64 0.31
CA TYR A 204 -14.76 7.32 0.00
C TYR A 204 -14.04 6.20 0.76
N MET A 205 -12.70 6.21 0.77
CA MET A 205 -11.90 5.23 1.51
C MET A 205 -12.17 5.28 3.01
N LYS A 206 -12.32 6.47 3.60
CA LYS A 206 -12.73 6.64 5.01
C LYS A 206 -14.12 6.05 5.25
N LYS A 207 -15.07 6.28 4.34
CA LYS A 207 -16.44 5.73 4.44
C LYS A 207 -16.44 4.20 4.36
N ILE A 208 -15.75 3.61 3.37
CA ILE A 208 -15.63 2.14 3.25
C ILE A 208 -15.05 1.54 4.52
N LYS A 209 -13.97 2.13 5.05
CA LYS A 209 -13.27 1.60 6.23
C LYS A 209 -14.01 1.89 7.54
N SER A 210 -15.11 2.65 7.51
CA SER A 210 -15.86 2.99 8.70
C SER A 210 -16.62 1.79 9.25
N LYS A 211 -16.72 1.70 10.58
CA LYS A 211 -17.52 0.67 11.26
C LYS A 211 -18.99 0.73 10.85
N GLY A 212 -19.53 1.94 10.67
CA GLY A 212 -20.92 2.15 10.23
C GLY A 212 -21.22 1.52 8.87
N TYR A 213 -20.35 1.77 7.88
CA TYR A 213 -20.46 1.14 6.56
C TYR A 213 -20.41 -0.38 6.64
N HIS A 214 -19.43 -0.94 7.36
CA HIS A 214 -19.34 -2.40 7.50
C HIS A 214 -20.53 -3.02 8.24
N ARG A 215 -21.13 -2.31 9.21
CA ARG A 215 -22.38 -2.77 9.86
C ARG A 215 -23.55 -2.82 8.89
N ILE A 216 -23.68 -1.81 8.03
CA ILE A 216 -24.72 -1.76 6.99
C ILE A 216 -24.48 -2.86 5.95
N LEU A 217 -23.26 -2.96 5.42
CA LEU A 217 -22.86 -3.97 4.45
C LEU A 217 -23.10 -5.40 4.98
N LYS A 218 -22.76 -5.69 6.24
CA LYS A 218 -23.06 -6.99 6.86
C LYS A 218 -24.56 -7.23 6.98
N ARG A 219 -25.35 -6.20 7.29
CA ARG A 219 -26.82 -6.30 7.36
C ARG A 219 -27.42 -6.57 5.99
N GLU A 220 -26.95 -5.89 4.95
CA GLU A 220 -27.37 -6.10 3.56
C GLU A 220 -27.02 -7.51 3.08
N LYS A 221 -25.78 -7.97 3.30
CA LYS A 221 -25.38 -9.34 2.98
C LYS A 221 -26.23 -10.39 3.72
N ARG A 222 -26.54 -10.17 5.00
CA ARG A 222 -27.46 -11.06 5.74
C ARG A 222 -28.87 -11.08 5.17
N LYS A 223 -29.39 -9.91 4.75
CA LYS A 223 -30.70 -9.83 4.09
C LYS A 223 -30.70 -10.57 2.75
N GLN A 224 -29.62 -10.46 1.97
CA GLN A 224 -29.47 -11.20 0.71
C GLN A 224 -29.42 -12.71 0.96
N LEU A 225 -28.61 -13.16 1.92
CA LEU A 225 -28.55 -14.57 2.31
C LEU A 225 -29.91 -15.11 2.79
N LEU A 226 -30.66 -14.33 3.56
CA LEU A 226 -31.99 -14.73 4.01
C LEU A 226 -32.96 -14.86 2.83
N LYS A 227 -32.96 -13.88 1.91
CA LYS A 227 -33.79 -13.91 0.72
C LYS A 227 -33.45 -15.11 -0.18
N GLU A 228 -32.17 -15.36 -0.42
CA GLU A 228 -31.70 -16.52 -1.17
C GLU A 228 -32.10 -17.84 -0.50
N PHE A 229 -32.12 -17.88 0.83
CA PHE A 229 -32.57 -19.04 1.59
C PHE A 229 -34.08 -19.25 1.45
N ASP A 230 -34.89 -18.20 1.59
CA ASP A 230 -36.35 -18.26 1.43
C ASP A 230 -36.73 -18.69 0.00
N ASP A 231 -36.03 -18.14 -1.01
CA ASP A 231 -36.18 -18.54 -2.40
C ASP A 231 -35.83 -20.03 -2.60
N LEU A 232 -34.78 -20.52 -1.93
CA LEU A 232 -34.34 -21.91 -2.04
C LEU A 232 -35.29 -22.88 -1.31
N VAL A 233 -35.81 -22.51 -0.14
CA VAL A 233 -36.87 -23.27 0.56
C VAL A 233 -38.11 -23.41 -0.31
N THR A 234 -38.45 -22.36 -1.05
CA THR A 234 -39.63 -22.34 -1.94
C THR A 234 -39.41 -23.19 -3.19
N ARG A 235 -38.18 -23.22 -3.75
CA ARG A 235 -37.84 -23.98 -4.95
C ARG A 235 -37.60 -25.45 -4.62
N ASP A 236 -36.64 -25.73 -3.73
CA ASP A 236 -36.11 -27.06 -3.43
C ASP A 236 -35.77 -27.19 -1.92
N PRO A 237 -36.60 -27.89 -1.12
CA PRO A 237 -36.39 -27.98 0.33
C PRO A 237 -35.09 -28.71 0.71
N GLU A 238 -34.65 -29.70 -0.08
CA GLU A 238 -33.39 -30.42 0.18
C GLU A 238 -32.16 -29.52 0.03
N ALA A 239 -32.14 -28.65 -0.98
CA ALA A 239 -31.04 -27.72 -1.22
C ALA A 239 -30.97 -26.65 -0.11
N ALA A 240 -32.12 -26.23 0.43
CA ALA A 240 -32.16 -25.34 1.59
C ALA A 240 -31.53 -25.97 2.83
N HIS A 241 -31.80 -27.25 3.10
CA HIS A 241 -31.17 -27.97 4.21
C HIS A 241 -29.64 -28.06 4.07
N GLN A 242 -29.14 -28.29 2.85
CA GLN A 242 -27.69 -28.31 2.59
C GLN A 242 -27.05 -26.93 2.79
N LYS A 243 -27.67 -25.86 2.27
CA LYS A 243 -27.18 -24.49 2.51
C LYS A 243 -27.19 -24.12 4.00
N LEU A 244 -28.18 -24.58 4.76
CA LEU A 244 -28.21 -24.36 6.21
C LEU A 244 -27.04 -25.07 6.91
N ALA A 245 -26.77 -26.33 6.55
CA ALA A 245 -25.63 -27.08 7.08
C ALA A 245 -24.29 -26.41 6.74
N GLU A 246 -24.14 -25.87 5.52
CA GLU A 246 -22.95 -25.11 5.13
C GLU A 246 -22.81 -23.81 5.95
N MET A 247 -23.89 -23.05 6.14
CA MET A 247 -23.86 -21.85 6.98
C MET A 247 -23.49 -22.17 8.43
N ASP A 248 -23.95 -23.30 8.97
CA ASP A 248 -23.59 -23.72 10.33
C ASP A 248 -22.15 -24.22 10.41
N LEU A 249 -21.64 -24.93 9.41
CA LEU A 249 -20.23 -25.29 9.31
C LEU A 249 -19.33 -24.04 9.27
N GLN A 250 -19.69 -23.03 8.47
CA GLN A 250 -18.98 -21.76 8.43
C GLN A 250 -19.02 -21.05 9.79
N ARG A 251 -20.16 -21.06 10.51
CA ARG A 251 -20.25 -20.54 11.88
C ARG A 251 -19.37 -21.32 12.86
N VAL A 252 -19.27 -22.64 12.72
CA VAL A 252 -18.38 -23.48 13.54
C VAL A 252 -16.93 -23.11 13.27
N ILE A 253 -16.53 -22.88 12.02
CA ILE A 253 -15.18 -22.43 11.65
C ILE A 253 -14.90 -21.01 12.16
N GLU A 254 -15.85 -20.08 12.03
CA GLU A 254 -15.74 -18.72 12.57
C GLU A 254 -15.60 -18.73 14.09
N ARG A 255 -16.43 -19.53 14.79
CA ARG A 255 -16.35 -19.72 16.25
C ARG A 255 -15.05 -20.42 16.67
N GLY A 256 -14.60 -21.41 15.90
CA GLY A 256 -13.36 -22.16 16.16
C GLY A 256 -12.11 -21.32 15.94
N SER A 257 -12.13 -20.43 14.93
CA SER A 257 -11.05 -19.48 14.65
C SER A 257 -11.06 -18.25 15.57
N LEU A 258 -12.18 -17.97 16.23
CA LEU A 258 -12.31 -16.92 17.23
C LEU A 258 -11.51 -17.29 18.49
N LYS A 259 -10.27 -16.79 18.58
CA LYS A 259 -9.36 -17.04 19.71
C LYS A 259 -9.86 -16.39 21.01
N HIS A 260 -10.78 -17.03 21.72
CA HIS A 260 -11.17 -16.64 23.10
C HIS A 260 -10.17 -17.15 24.16
N ARG A 261 -8.87 -16.96 23.93
CA ARG A 261 -7.79 -17.54 24.76
C ARG A 261 -7.70 -16.97 26.19
N GLY A 262 -8.37 -15.85 26.49
CA GLY A 262 -8.30 -15.18 27.80
C GLY A 262 -9.58 -15.18 28.65
N GLN A 263 -10.74 -15.51 28.07
CA GLN A 263 -12.04 -15.34 28.77
C GLN A 263 -12.26 -16.42 29.85
N ASN A 264 -11.66 -17.60 29.65
CA ASN A 264 -11.77 -18.74 30.57
C ASN A 264 -10.61 -18.81 31.58
N GLN A 265 -9.63 -17.91 31.49
CA GLN A 265 -8.43 -17.98 32.33
C GLN A 265 -8.73 -17.59 33.78
N LYS A 266 -9.56 -16.56 34.00
CA LYS A 266 -10.02 -16.17 35.34
C LYS A 266 -10.95 -17.21 35.97
N PHE A 267 -11.84 -17.79 35.17
CA PHE A 267 -12.73 -18.88 35.61
C PHE A 267 -11.93 -20.11 36.02
N LYS A 268 -10.95 -20.53 35.20
CA LYS A 268 -10.05 -21.63 35.52
C LYS A 268 -9.22 -21.37 36.79
N GLN A 269 -8.67 -20.16 36.94
CA GLN A 269 -7.95 -19.76 38.16
C GLN A 269 -8.86 -19.76 39.40
N MET A 270 -10.14 -19.39 39.25
CA MET A 270 -11.12 -19.44 40.33
C MET A 270 -11.44 -20.89 40.71
N LEU A 271 -11.72 -21.76 39.74
CA LEU A 271 -11.92 -23.20 39.97
C LEU A 271 -10.71 -23.84 40.68
N GLU A 272 -9.48 -23.58 40.22
CA GLU A 272 -8.26 -24.11 40.83
C GLU A 272 -8.09 -23.66 42.29
N LYS A 273 -8.40 -22.40 42.61
CA LYS A 273 -8.34 -21.87 43.99
C LYS A 273 -9.38 -22.51 44.92
N HIS A 274 -10.57 -22.80 44.40
CA HIS A 274 -11.67 -23.37 45.20
C HIS A 274 -11.71 -24.91 45.17
N ALA A 275 -10.98 -25.57 44.26
CA ALA A 275 -10.93 -27.03 44.14
C ALA A 275 -10.33 -27.73 45.37
N SER A 276 -9.45 -27.08 46.12
CA SER A 276 -8.92 -27.63 47.38
C SER A 276 -9.94 -27.58 48.52
N ARG A 277 -10.92 -26.67 48.44
CA ARG A 277 -11.87 -26.37 49.52
C ARG A 277 -13.23 -27.05 49.33
N ASN A 278 -13.65 -27.27 48.08
CA ASN A 278 -14.92 -27.91 47.74
C ASN A 278 -14.71 -29.13 46.82
N PRO A 279 -15.20 -30.33 47.19
CA PRO A 279 -15.01 -31.54 46.40
C PRO A 279 -15.78 -31.52 45.06
N GLU A 280 -16.90 -30.82 44.98
CA GLU A 280 -17.67 -30.66 43.72
C GLU A 280 -16.92 -29.82 42.70
N VAL A 281 -16.25 -28.75 43.14
CA VAL A 281 -15.41 -27.89 42.29
C VAL A 281 -14.22 -28.68 41.75
N LYS A 282 -13.67 -29.60 42.54
CA LYS A 282 -12.62 -30.52 42.09
C LYS A 282 -13.10 -31.47 40.99
N LYS A 283 -14.29 -32.08 41.16
CA LYS A 283 -14.89 -32.94 40.12
C LYS A 283 -15.11 -32.19 38.81
N LEU A 284 -15.66 -30.96 38.88
CA LEU A 284 -15.84 -30.10 37.70
C LEU A 284 -14.51 -29.74 37.03
N LEU A 285 -13.46 -29.49 37.81
CA LEU A 285 -12.12 -29.22 37.28
C LEU A 285 -11.55 -30.46 36.58
N ASP A 286 -11.70 -31.64 37.17
CA ASP A 286 -11.24 -32.92 36.60
C ASP A 286 -12.00 -33.27 35.32
N GLU A 287 -13.32 -33.07 35.27
CA GLU A 287 -14.14 -33.22 34.06
C GLU A 287 -13.70 -32.27 32.96
N HIS A 288 -13.45 -30.99 33.27
CA HIS A 288 -12.95 -30.02 32.31
C HIS A 288 -11.56 -30.40 31.78
N LEU A 289 -10.67 -30.91 32.64
CA LEU A 289 -9.35 -31.41 32.24
C LEU A 289 -9.46 -32.68 31.38
N ARG A 290 -10.37 -33.60 31.72
CA ARG A 290 -10.66 -34.83 30.96
C ARG A 290 -11.19 -34.49 29.57
N MET A 291 -12.23 -33.66 29.47
CA MET A 291 -12.78 -33.18 28.20
C MET A 291 -11.69 -32.49 27.36
N GLY A 292 -10.82 -31.70 27.98
CA GLY A 292 -9.68 -31.08 27.29
C GLY A 292 -8.67 -32.08 26.74
N ARG A 293 -8.42 -33.20 27.43
CA ARG A 293 -7.55 -34.29 26.93
C ARG A 293 -8.23 -35.06 25.80
N GLU A 294 -9.51 -35.40 25.94
CA GLU A 294 -10.28 -36.10 24.91
C GLU A 294 -10.37 -35.29 23.62
N LEU A 295 -10.61 -33.98 23.70
CA LEU A 295 -10.63 -33.09 22.52
C LEU A 295 -9.25 -33.01 21.85
N LYS A 296 -8.16 -32.90 22.63
CA LYS A 296 -6.80 -32.92 22.07
C LYS A 296 -6.46 -34.25 21.41
N ALA A 297 -6.83 -35.37 22.03
CA ALA A 297 -6.64 -36.71 21.46
C ALA A 297 -7.44 -36.88 20.16
N LYS A 298 -8.69 -36.41 20.11
CA LYS A 298 -9.52 -36.41 18.89
C LYS A 298 -8.93 -35.54 17.77
N VAL A 299 -8.39 -34.37 18.11
CA VAL A 299 -7.73 -33.50 17.11
C VAL A 299 -6.47 -34.18 16.56
N VAL A 300 -5.65 -34.80 17.40
CA VAL A 300 -4.45 -35.54 16.98
C VAL A 300 -4.83 -36.75 16.11
N ALA A 301 -5.82 -37.54 16.54
CA ALA A 301 -6.31 -38.68 15.77
C ALA A 301 -6.89 -38.25 14.41
N ALA A 302 -7.67 -37.15 14.36
CA ALA A 302 -8.22 -36.63 13.11
C ALA A 302 -7.14 -36.08 12.17
N THR A 303 -6.04 -35.51 12.69
CA THR A 303 -4.89 -35.11 11.85
C THR A 303 -4.13 -36.33 11.33
N GLU A 304 -3.94 -37.36 12.16
CA GLU A 304 -3.24 -38.59 11.76
C GLU A 304 -4.04 -39.42 10.75
N ASP A 305 -5.38 -39.41 10.83
CA ASP A 305 -6.25 -40.05 9.83
C ASP A 305 -6.30 -39.27 8.50
N SER A 306 -6.26 -37.93 8.54
CA SER A 306 -6.19 -37.10 7.33
C SER A 306 -4.86 -37.25 6.58
N ASP A 307 -3.76 -37.57 7.28
CA ASP A 307 -2.46 -37.83 6.67
C ASP A 307 -2.33 -39.27 6.11
N ARG A 308 -3.31 -40.15 6.38
CA ARG A 308 -3.29 -41.57 5.98
C ARG A 308 -4.03 -41.86 4.67
N GLU A 309 -4.85 -40.92 4.18
CA GLU A 309 -5.63 -41.00 2.91
C GLU A 309 -5.08 -40.09 1.80
N GLU A 310 -3.85 -39.56 1.92
CA GLU A 310 -3.09 -39.00 0.77
C GLU A 310 -1.73 -39.69 0.63
N GLY A 311 -1.80 -40.98 0.28
CA GLY A 311 -0.65 -41.79 -0.08
C GLY A 311 -0.42 -41.91 -1.59
N ALA A 312 -0.45 -40.82 -2.36
CA ALA A 312 0.16 -40.74 -3.71
C ALA A 312 0.06 -39.33 -4.33
N GLY A 313 1.08 -38.46 -4.14
CA GLY A 313 1.20 -37.27 -4.99
C GLY A 313 2.07 -36.12 -4.47
N ALA A 314 3.31 -36.08 -4.95
CA ALA A 314 4.20 -34.91 -5.04
C ALA A 314 4.74 -34.25 -3.74
N PRO A 315 6.03 -33.89 -3.69
CA PRO A 315 6.60 -33.18 -2.54
C PRO A 315 6.05 -31.76 -2.47
N GLU A 316 5.17 -31.49 -1.50
CA GLU A 316 4.68 -30.15 -1.22
C GLU A 316 5.85 -29.24 -0.81
N ALA A 317 6.17 -28.29 -1.69
CA ALA A 317 7.09 -27.22 -1.40
C ALA A 317 6.48 -26.32 -0.32
N LYS A 318 7.03 -26.40 0.90
CA LYS A 318 6.74 -25.46 1.99
C LYS A 318 6.74 -24.03 1.44
N LYS A 319 5.60 -23.34 1.54
CA LYS A 319 5.46 -21.94 1.14
C LYS A 319 6.48 -21.11 1.92
N LYS A 320 7.55 -20.71 1.24
CA LYS A 320 8.63 -19.90 1.81
C LYS A 320 8.00 -18.64 2.42
N SER A 321 8.42 -18.29 3.63
CA SER A 321 8.00 -17.05 4.29
C SER A 321 8.29 -15.86 3.35
N ILE A 322 7.47 -14.81 3.39
CA ILE A 322 7.71 -13.59 2.58
C ILE A 322 9.15 -13.08 2.79
N HIS A 323 9.64 -13.14 4.02
CA HIS A 323 11.02 -12.80 4.38
C HIS A 323 12.07 -13.68 3.66
N GLU A 324 11.75 -14.94 3.43
CA GLU A 324 12.59 -15.92 2.77
C GLU A 324 12.57 -15.76 1.23
N LEU A 325 11.42 -15.38 0.66
CA LEU A 325 11.28 -14.96 -0.74
C LEU A 325 12.07 -13.69 -1.05
N LEU A 326 12.00 -12.68 -0.17
CA LEU A 326 12.77 -11.43 -0.31
C LEU A 326 14.29 -11.66 -0.21
N LYS A 327 14.72 -12.63 0.60
CA LYS A 327 16.13 -13.01 0.75
C LYS A 327 16.67 -13.77 -0.45
N VAL A 328 15.85 -14.58 -1.11
CA VAL A 328 16.19 -15.27 -2.37
C VAL A 328 16.22 -14.30 -3.56
N CYS A 329 15.36 -13.27 -3.55
CA CYS A 329 15.28 -12.25 -4.58
C CYS A 329 16.29 -11.08 -4.41
N GLY A 330 17.14 -11.11 -3.38
CA GLY A 330 18.19 -10.12 -3.18
C GLY A 330 17.69 -8.71 -2.79
N PHE A 331 16.50 -8.57 -2.21
CA PHE A 331 15.88 -7.26 -1.91
C PHE A 331 15.94 -6.84 -0.42
N LEU A 332 16.81 -7.43 0.40
CA LEU A 332 17.05 -6.91 1.75
C LEU A 332 18.54 -6.65 1.97
N PRO A 333 18.98 -5.38 2.09
CA PRO A 333 20.28 -5.07 2.66
C PRO A 333 20.34 -5.59 4.10
N ALA A 334 21.53 -6.01 4.51
CA ALA A 334 21.81 -6.54 5.84
C ALA A 334 21.30 -5.59 6.94
N ASN A 335 20.65 -6.17 7.95
CA ASN A 335 20.22 -5.54 9.18
C ASN A 335 21.27 -4.58 9.76
N ASN A 336 20.87 -3.35 10.04
CA ASN A 336 21.37 -2.57 11.17
C ASN A 336 20.17 -1.96 11.90
N TYR A 337 19.54 -2.75 12.76
CA TYR A 337 18.76 -2.23 13.88
C TYR A 337 19.10 -3.08 15.10
N THR A 338 20.20 -2.73 15.74
CA THR A 338 20.44 -3.02 17.14
C THR A 338 20.62 -1.68 17.85
N LEU A 339 19.82 -1.50 18.90
CA LEU A 339 19.95 -0.53 20.00
C LEU A 339 19.38 0.88 19.77
N LEU A 340 18.09 1.04 20.11
CA LEU A 340 17.62 2.32 20.65
C LEU A 340 16.49 2.11 21.67
N THR A 341 16.84 1.54 22.82
CA THR A 341 16.06 1.69 24.05
C THR A 341 17.00 1.62 25.26
N GLN A 342 17.80 2.66 25.50
CA GLN A 342 18.22 3.07 26.85
C GLN A 342 18.50 4.58 26.88
N ASN A 343 18.11 5.21 27.99
CA ASN A 343 18.43 6.56 28.48
C ASN A 343 17.46 7.70 28.13
N LEU A 344 16.29 7.66 28.77
CA LEU A 344 15.74 8.84 29.45
C LEU A 344 16.29 8.83 30.89
N THR A 345 17.29 9.67 31.19
CA THR A 345 17.60 10.19 32.54
C THR A 345 18.59 11.36 32.44
N PHE A 346 18.20 12.48 33.05
CA PHE A 346 19.02 13.56 33.65
C PHE A 346 20.07 14.30 32.79
N ASN A 347 19.75 15.52 32.35
CA ASN A 347 20.04 16.76 33.10
C ASN A 347 19.19 17.91 32.57
#